data_AF-A0A9W6IT04-F1
#
_entry.id   AF-A0A9W6IT04-F1
#
_cell.length_a   1.000
_cell.length_b   1.000
_cell.length_c   1.000
_cell.angle_alpha   90.00
_cell.angle_beta   90.00
_cell.angle_gamma   90.00
#
_symmetry.space_group_name_H-M   'P 1'
#
loop_
_entity.id
_entity.type
_entity.pdbx_description
1 polymer ?
#
loop_
_entity_poly.entity_id
_entity_poly.type
_entity_poly.pdbx_seq_one_letter_code
_entity_poly.pdbx_strand_id
1 'polypeptide(L)'
;MTDHASEVQAAARRWFGKATEALEESEARALRHAKARTILSRDPNEGFDDSMSFGERLADQVATFGGSWTFIVLFGLFLALWTGLNVWLLTLPFDPYPFIFLNLLLSMIAALQAPVIMMSQNRQSAKDRHNAQLDYEVNLKAEIEIMALHDKLDRLRDEHIVSLLAKQQEQIDLLTRLVSEDRGRRG
;
A
#
# COMPACT_ATOMS: atom_id res chain seq x y z
N MET A 1 -34.39 10.03 7.74
CA MET A 1 -32.96 10.43 7.76
C MET A 1 -32.19 9.89 8.98
N THR A 2 -32.87 9.33 9.99
CA THR A 2 -32.29 8.82 11.26
C THR A 2 -31.74 7.38 11.18
N ASP A 3 -32.25 6.56 10.27
CA ASP A 3 -31.93 5.12 10.17
C ASP A 3 -30.48 4.83 9.74
N HIS A 4 -29.92 5.68 8.88
CA HIS A 4 -28.56 5.51 8.36
C HIS A 4 -27.47 5.80 9.40
N ALA A 5 -27.75 6.67 10.39
CA ALA A 5 -26.77 6.99 11.42
C ALA A 5 -26.64 5.85 12.44
N SER A 6 -27.76 5.20 12.81
CA SER A 6 -27.78 4.07 13.74
C SER A 6 -27.11 2.82 13.18
N GLU A 7 -27.31 2.51 11.89
CA GLU A 7 -26.64 1.37 11.25
C GLU A 7 -25.12 1.54 11.18
N VAL A 8 -24.65 2.74 10.82
CA VAL A 8 -23.21 3.04 10.75
C VAL A 8 -22.58 2.96 12.13
N GLN A 9 -23.32 3.41 13.17
CA GLN A 9 -22.88 3.32 14.55
C GLN A 9 -22.83 1.88 15.06
N ALA A 10 -23.78 1.03 14.65
CA ALA A 10 -23.78 -0.40 14.95
C ALA A 10 -22.63 -1.14 14.25
N ALA A 11 -22.37 -0.83 12.98
CA ALA A 11 -21.28 -1.43 12.22
C ALA A 11 -19.89 -1.02 12.76
N ALA A 12 -19.72 0.25 13.13
CA ALA A 12 -18.50 0.74 13.78
C ALA A 12 -18.22 0.01 15.10
N ARG A 13 -19.23 -0.11 15.97
CA ARG A 13 -19.10 -0.85 17.24
C ARG A 13 -18.85 -2.34 17.02
N ARG A 14 -19.46 -2.93 16.00
CA ARG A 14 -19.34 -4.38 15.72
C ARG A 14 -17.98 -4.76 15.16
N TRP A 15 -17.42 -3.97 14.24
CA TRP A 15 -16.19 -4.33 13.53
C TRP A 15 -14.93 -3.70 14.11
N PHE A 16 -15.04 -2.51 14.73
CA PHE A 16 -13.88 -1.80 15.29
C PHE A 16 -13.93 -1.67 16.84
N GLY A 17 -15.02 -2.07 17.48
CA GLY A 17 -15.19 -1.94 18.94
C GLY A 17 -15.26 -0.49 19.45
N LYS A 18 -15.29 0.50 18.57
CA LYS A 18 -15.30 1.94 18.88
C LYS A 18 -16.59 2.62 18.42
N ALA A 19 -16.91 3.75 19.02
CA ALA A 19 -17.98 4.63 18.51
C ALA A 19 -17.52 5.30 17.20
N THR A 20 -18.47 5.63 16.31
CA THR A 20 -18.18 6.30 15.03
C THR A 20 -17.39 7.60 15.16
N GLU A 21 -17.52 8.28 16.30
CA GLU A 21 -16.84 9.53 16.62
C GLU A 21 -15.39 9.32 17.11
N ALA A 22 -15.05 8.10 17.50
CA ALA A 22 -13.71 7.69 17.96
C ALA A 22 -12.95 6.89 16.89
N LEU A 23 -13.50 6.78 15.67
CA LEU A 23 -12.83 6.15 14.55
C LEU A 23 -11.74 7.08 14.02
N GLU A 24 -10.58 6.50 13.73
CA GLU A 24 -9.54 7.21 13.01
C GLU A 24 -10.01 7.55 11.59
N GLU A 25 -9.43 8.57 10.96
CA GLU A 25 -9.90 9.06 9.65
C GLU A 25 -9.80 7.99 8.54
N SER A 26 -8.87 7.04 8.70
CA SER A 26 -8.70 5.84 7.88
C SER A 26 -9.81 4.79 8.14
N GLU A 27 -10.12 4.49 9.41
CA GLU A 27 -11.19 3.57 9.83
C GLU A 27 -12.57 4.06 9.34
N ALA A 28 -12.85 5.36 9.48
CA ALA A 28 -14.09 5.97 9.02
C ALA A 28 -14.25 5.93 7.49
N ARG A 29 -13.14 6.10 6.75
CA ARG A 29 -13.12 5.95 5.28
C ARG A 29 -13.39 4.50 4.87
N ALA A 30 -12.71 3.54 5.49
CA ALA A 30 -12.92 2.11 5.23
C ALA A 30 -14.39 1.71 5.41
N LEU A 31 -15.04 2.17 6.48
CA LEU A 31 -16.46 1.89 6.75
C LEU A 31 -17.40 2.48 5.68
N ARG A 32 -17.13 3.71 5.21
CA ARG A 32 -17.90 4.34 4.12
C ARG A 32 -17.73 3.57 2.81
N HIS A 33 -16.52 3.10 2.50
CA HIS A 33 -16.24 2.35 1.27
C HIS A 33 -16.80 0.93 1.30
N ALA A 34 -16.80 0.26 2.45
CA ALA A 34 -17.45 -1.04 2.64
C ALA A 34 -18.96 -0.96 2.33
N LYS A 35 -19.62 0.14 2.71
CA LYS A 35 -21.04 0.40 2.36
C LYS A 35 -21.23 0.70 0.86
N ALA A 36 -20.28 1.38 0.23
CA ALA A 36 -20.42 1.84 -1.15
C ALA A 36 -20.22 0.76 -2.23
N ARG A 37 -19.60 -0.40 -1.92
CA ARG A 37 -19.23 -1.45 -2.92
C ARG A 37 -18.56 -0.91 -4.19
N THR A 38 -17.90 0.24 -4.10
CA THR A 38 -17.19 0.86 -5.23
C THR A 38 -15.78 0.29 -5.29
N ILE A 39 -15.42 -0.33 -6.42
CA ILE A 39 -14.05 -0.70 -6.75
C ILE A 39 -13.29 0.61 -7.02
N LEU A 40 -12.67 1.17 -5.98
CA LEU A 40 -11.70 2.25 -6.14
C LEU A 40 -10.37 1.62 -6.55
N SER A 41 -10.26 1.30 -7.85
CA SER A 41 -8.96 1.24 -8.51
C SER A 41 -8.62 2.67 -8.92
N ARG A 42 -8.45 3.55 -7.93
CA ARG A 42 -7.84 4.85 -8.17
C ARG A 42 -6.38 4.67 -7.81
N ASP A 43 -5.50 4.84 -8.80
CA ASP A 43 -4.07 4.75 -8.59
C ASP A 43 -3.68 5.82 -7.56
N PRO A 44 -3.34 5.43 -6.32
CA PRO A 44 -3.10 6.40 -5.26
C PRO A 44 -1.78 7.16 -5.47
N ASN A 45 -0.97 6.76 -6.46
CA ASN A 45 0.26 7.43 -6.85
C ASN A 45 0.00 8.70 -7.69
N GLU A 46 -1.15 8.81 -8.37
CA GLU A 46 -1.49 9.99 -9.20
C GLU A 46 -1.61 11.28 -8.38
N GLY A 47 -2.06 11.19 -7.12
CA GLY A 47 -2.23 12.37 -6.25
C GLY A 47 -0.91 12.92 -5.69
N PHE A 48 0.15 12.11 -5.63
CA PHE A 48 1.44 12.53 -5.07
C PHE A 48 2.27 13.31 -6.11
N ASP A 49 2.28 12.85 -7.36
CA ASP A 49 3.08 13.43 -8.45
C ASP A 49 2.55 14.79 -8.96
N ASP A 50 1.26 15.08 -8.76
CA ASP A 50 0.61 16.33 -9.21
C ASP A 50 1.03 17.56 -8.40
N SER A 51 1.64 17.37 -7.23
CA SER A 51 2.10 18.47 -6.35
C SER A 51 3.58 18.83 -6.50
N MET A 52 4.31 18.19 -7.42
CA MET A 52 5.77 18.32 -7.51
C MET A 52 6.22 19.68 -8.07
N SER A 53 7.05 20.38 -7.31
CA SER A 53 7.76 21.58 -7.74
C SER A 53 8.84 21.28 -8.78
N PHE A 54 9.16 22.26 -9.63
CA PHE A 54 10.22 22.15 -10.65
C PHE A 54 11.58 21.73 -10.05
N GLY A 55 11.92 22.25 -8.87
CA GLY A 55 13.16 21.90 -8.16
C GLY A 55 13.19 20.44 -7.71
N GLU A 56 12.05 19.87 -7.31
CA GLU A 56 11.95 18.47 -6.92
C GLU A 56 12.11 17.56 -8.13
N ARG A 57 11.49 17.91 -9.27
CA ARG A 57 11.64 17.15 -10.52
C ARG A 57 13.10 17.13 -11.00
N LEU A 58 13.79 18.27 -10.95
CA LEU A 58 15.22 18.34 -11.29
C LEU A 58 16.09 17.52 -10.33
N ALA A 59 15.83 17.60 -9.02
CA ALA A 59 16.57 16.82 -8.04
C ALA A 59 16.38 15.30 -8.23
N ASP A 60 15.19 14.85 -8.65
CA ASP A 60 14.92 13.43 -8.95
C ASP A 60 15.70 12.97 -10.18
N GLN A 61 15.74 13.79 -11.24
CA GLN A 61 16.55 13.49 -12.42
C GLN A 61 18.03 13.44 -12.09
N VAL A 62 18.54 14.39 -11.29
CA VAL A 62 19.96 14.44 -10.89
C VAL A 62 20.33 13.26 -9.99
N ALA A 63 19.48 12.88 -9.02
CA ALA A 63 19.73 11.74 -8.15
C ALA A 63 19.70 10.41 -8.92
N THR A 64 18.72 10.23 -9.80
CA THR A 64 18.61 9.02 -10.64
C THR A 64 19.78 8.90 -11.62
N PHE A 65 20.21 10.02 -12.21
CA PHE A 65 21.36 10.05 -13.10
C PHE A 65 22.68 9.81 -12.35
N GLY A 66 22.89 10.48 -11.22
CA GLY A 66 24.09 10.35 -10.39
C GLY A 66 24.27 8.96 -9.77
N GLY A 67 23.18 8.21 -9.57
CA GLY A 67 23.21 6.83 -9.08
C GLY A 67 23.40 5.74 -10.15
N SER A 68 23.48 6.11 -11.44
CA SER A 68 23.58 5.15 -12.54
C SER A 68 25.01 4.67 -12.80
N TRP A 69 25.17 3.38 -13.10
CA TRP A 69 26.43 2.81 -13.57
C TRP A 69 26.96 3.49 -14.85
N THR A 70 26.07 3.97 -15.71
CA THR A 70 26.44 4.69 -16.95
C THR A 70 27.12 6.02 -16.64
N PHE A 71 26.67 6.72 -15.58
CA PHE A 71 27.28 7.99 -15.15
C PHE A 71 28.71 7.77 -14.65
N ILE A 72 28.93 6.73 -13.84
CA ILE A 72 30.27 6.39 -13.31
C ILE A 72 31.26 6.13 -14.45
N VAL A 73 30.85 5.36 -15.46
CA VAL A 73 31.70 5.04 -16.62
C VAL A 73 32.00 6.29 -17.47
N LEU A 74 30.97 7.10 -17.77
CA LEU A 74 31.14 8.33 -18.56
C LEU A 74 32.03 9.34 -17.82
N PHE A 75 31.83 9.50 -16.52
CA PHE A 75 32.62 10.39 -15.68
C PHE A 75 34.09 9.95 -15.63
N GLY A 76 34.35 8.65 -15.48
CA GLY A 76 35.69 8.09 -15.53
C GLY A 76 36.39 8.33 -16.88
N LEU A 77 35.67 8.15 -18.00
CA LEU A 77 36.18 8.45 -19.34
C LEU A 77 36.47 9.95 -19.52
N PHE A 78 35.61 10.82 -19.01
CA PHE A 78 35.83 12.26 -19.03
C PHE A 78 37.11 12.65 -18.27
N LEU A 79 37.31 12.12 -17.06
CA LEU A 79 38.53 12.36 -16.28
C LEU A 79 39.78 11.84 -17.00
N ALA A 80 39.71 10.65 -17.61
CA ALA A 80 40.82 10.08 -18.37
C ALA A 80 41.14 10.92 -19.61
N LEU A 81 40.12 11.39 -20.34
CA LEU A 81 40.28 12.25 -21.51
C LEU A 81 40.84 13.63 -21.13
N TRP A 82 40.33 14.25 -20.06
CA TRP A 82 40.80 15.54 -19.56
C TRP A 82 42.27 15.48 -19.13
N THR A 83 42.62 14.44 -18.38
CA THR A 83 44.00 14.18 -17.94
C THR A 83 44.90 13.92 -19.15
N GLY A 84 44.47 13.06 -20.08
CA GLY A 84 45.22 12.74 -21.30
C GLY A 84 45.45 13.96 -22.19
N LEU A 85 44.43 14.82 -22.38
CA LEU A 85 44.54 16.04 -23.16
C LEU A 85 45.52 17.04 -22.53
N ASN A 86 45.43 17.26 -21.22
CA ASN A 86 46.33 18.19 -20.51
C ASN A 86 47.77 17.68 -20.46
N VAL A 87 47.99 16.36 -20.33
CA VAL A 87 49.32 15.77 -20.39
C VAL A 87 49.90 15.81 -21.81
N TRP A 88 49.09 15.61 -22.84
CA TRP A 88 49.53 15.63 -24.25
C TRP A 88 49.79 17.05 -24.77
N LEU A 89 49.11 18.06 -24.22
CA LEU A 89 49.31 19.48 -24.53
C LEU A 89 50.50 20.05 -23.74
N LEU A 90 51.69 19.45 -23.89
CA LEU A 90 52.92 19.80 -23.14
C LEU A 90 53.36 21.28 -23.33
N THR A 91 52.90 21.95 -24.39
CA THR A 91 53.37 23.29 -24.78
C THR A 91 52.61 24.44 -24.12
N LEU A 92 51.31 24.27 -23.85
CA LEU A 92 50.46 25.18 -23.08
C LEU A 92 49.35 24.37 -22.38
N PRO A 93 49.68 23.62 -21.32
CA PRO A 93 48.67 22.86 -20.58
C PRO A 93 47.68 23.80 -19.90
N PHE A 94 46.39 23.55 -20.09
CA PHE A 94 45.30 24.36 -19.50
C PHE A 94 45.19 24.12 -17.99
N ASP A 95 45.40 22.89 -17.53
CA ASP A 95 45.42 22.47 -16.13
C ASP A 95 46.67 21.61 -15.87
N PRO A 96 47.84 22.21 -15.57
CA PRO A 96 49.08 21.49 -15.33
C PRO A 96 48.99 20.61 -14.08
N TYR A 97 49.73 19.50 -14.06
CA TYR A 97 49.88 18.68 -12.84
C TYR A 97 50.32 19.58 -11.67
N PRO A 98 49.58 19.62 -10.55
CA PRO A 98 48.68 18.60 -9.97
C PRO A 98 47.16 18.75 -10.25
N PHE A 99 46.75 19.36 -11.37
CA PHE A 99 45.35 19.52 -11.79
C PHE A 99 44.48 20.31 -10.80
N ILE A 100 44.84 21.57 -10.54
CA ILE A 100 44.17 22.42 -9.54
C ILE A 100 42.72 22.69 -9.94
N PHE A 101 42.45 22.90 -11.23
CA PHE A 101 41.10 23.19 -11.70
C PHE A 101 40.19 21.97 -11.57
N LEU A 102 40.68 20.80 -11.98
CA LEU A 102 39.95 19.54 -11.83
C LEU A 102 39.65 19.23 -10.35
N ASN A 103 40.62 19.43 -9.47
CA ASN A 103 40.44 19.22 -8.03
C ASN A 103 39.40 20.18 -7.42
N LEU A 104 39.40 21.45 -7.83
CA LEU A 104 38.41 22.42 -7.39
C LEU A 104 36.99 22.00 -7.83
N LEU A 105 36.83 21.60 -9.09
CA LEU A 105 35.56 21.16 -9.64
C LEU A 105 35.03 19.90 -8.92
N LEU A 106 35.89 18.89 -8.74
CA LEU A 106 35.56 17.66 -8.01
C LEU A 106 35.13 17.95 -6.58
N SER A 107 35.84 18.85 -5.88
CA SER A 107 35.53 19.23 -4.51
C SER A 107 34.16 19.93 -4.41
N MET A 108 33.84 20.81 -5.36
CA MET A 108 32.54 21.47 -5.42
C MET A 108 31.40 20.48 -5.70
N ILE A 109 31.59 19.54 -6.63
CA ILE A 109 30.60 18.49 -6.92
C ILE A 109 30.39 17.62 -5.67
N ALA A 110 31.47 17.18 -5.02
CA ALA A 110 31.40 16.36 -3.81
C ALA A 110 30.69 17.08 -2.66
N ALA A 111 30.93 18.38 -2.47
CA ALA A 111 30.25 19.18 -1.44
C ALA A 111 28.71 19.24 -1.66
N LEU A 112 28.26 19.24 -2.92
CA LEU A 112 26.83 19.24 -3.25
C LEU A 112 26.19 17.84 -3.23
N GLN A 113 26.98 16.76 -3.19
CA GLN A 113 26.44 15.40 -3.21
C GLN A 113 25.63 15.07 -1.95
N ALA A 114 26.14 15.37 -0.76
CA ALA A 114 25.48 14.97 0.49
C ALA A 114 24.06 15.59 0.65
N PRO A 115 23.83 16.89 0.39
CA PRO A 115 22.49 17.47 0.42
C PRO A 115 21.56 16.90 -0.66
N VAL A 116 22.06 16.67 -1.88
CA VAL A 116 21.24 16.09 -2.97
C VAL A 116 20.83 14.65 -2.64
N ILE A 117 21.75 13.85 -2.11
CA ILE A 117 21.45 12.50 -1.62
C ILE A 117 20.42 12.56 -0.49
N MET A 118 20.59 13.46 0.48
CA MET A 118 19.66 13.62 1.59
C MET A 118 18.27 14.08 1.13
N MET A 119 18.18 14.98 0.15
CA MET A 119 16.91 15.38 -0.46
C MET A 119 16.23 14.22 -1.19
N SER A 120 17.00 13.44 -1.95
CA SER A 120 16.48 12.23 -2.62
C SER A 120 16.00 11.18 -1.62
N GLN A 121 16.75 10.98 -0.52
CA GLN A 121 16.36 10.06 0.56
C GLN A 121 15.11 10.52 1.30
N ASN A 122 15.01 11.81 1.65
CA ASN A 122 13.83 12.38 2.29
C ASN A 122 12.59 12.21 1.40
N ARG A 123 12.73 12.39 0.08
CA ARG A 123 11.63 12.16 -0.86
C ARG A 123 11.24 10.69 -0.94
N GLN A 124 12.21 9.77 -1.04
CA GLN A 124 11.92 8.34 -1.06
C GLN A 124 11.21 7.91 0.22
N SER A 125 11.68 8.38 1.38
CA SER A 125 11.05 8.13 2.68
C SER A 125 9.60 8.65 2.76
N ALA A 126 9.32 9.82 2.16
CA ALA A 126 7.97 10.36 2.08
C ALA A 126 7.04 9.49 1.21
N LYS A 127 7.53 9.03 0.04
CA LYS A 127 6.81 8.09 -0.84
C LYS A 127 6.56 6.76 -0.12
N ASP A 128 7.57 6.20 0.53
CA ASP A 128 7.47 4.94 1.26
C ASP A 128 6.44 5.05 2.40
N ARG A 129 6.42 6.17 3.13
CA ARG A 129 5.43 6.42 4.20
C ARG A 129 4.01 6.52 3.65
N HIS A 130 3.83 7.17 2.50
CA HIS A 130 2.53 7.26 1.84
C HIS A 130 2.04 5.88 1.38
N ASN A 131 2.91 5.09 0.75
CA ASN A 131 2.61 3.72 0.33
C ASN A 131 2.26 2.83 1.52
N ALA A 132 2.99 2.94 2.64
CA ALA A 132 2.68 2.19 3.85
C ALA A 132 1.30 2.54 4.44
N GLN A 133 0.87 3.81 4.35
CA GLN A 133 -0.47 4.23 4.78
C GLN A 133 -1.57 3.61 3.90
N LEU A 134 -1.35 3.60 2.58
CA LEU A 134 -2.29 2.99 1.64
C LEU A 134 -2.40 1.48 1.82
N ASP A 135 -1.26 0.80 1.97
CA ASP A 135 -1.22 -0.63 2.23
C ASP A 135 -1.96 -0.98 3.53
N TYR A 136 -1.80 -0.15 4.57
CA TYR A 136 -2.55 -0.30 5.82
C TYR A 136 -4.06 -0.16 5.61
N GLU A 137 -4.51 0.87 4.87
CA GLU A 137 -5.93 1.07 4.55
C GLU A 137 -6.53 -0.10 3.75
N VAL A 138 -5.79 -0.61 2.75
CA VAL A 138 -6.21 -1.77 1.95
C VAL A 138 -6.31 -3.02 2.82
N ASN A 139 -5.33 -3.26 3.68
CA ASN A 139 -5.32 -4.43 4.55
C ASN A 139 -6.48 -4.38 5.56
N LEU A 140 -6.73 -3.21 6.18
CA LEU A 140 -7.85 -3.01 7.08
C LEU A 140 -9.20 -3.26 6.39
N LYS A 141 -9.34 -2.78 5.15
CA LYS A 141 -10.53 -3.04 4.34
C LYS A 141 -10.72 -4.53 4.06
N ALA A 142 -9.64 -5.24 3.69
CA ALA A 142 -9.68 -6.67 3.45
C ALA A 142 -10.09 -7.45 4.72
N GLU A 143 -9.57 -7.06 5.88
CA GLU A 143 -9.93 -7.65 7.17
C GLU A 143 -11.43 -7.51 7.47
N ILE A 144 -12.00 -6.32 7.24
CA ILE A 144 -13.44 -6.07 7.40
C ILE A 144 -14.27 -6.90 6.44
N GLU A 145 -13.87 -6.99 5.17
CA GLU A 145 -14.58 -7.80 4.16
C GLU A 145 -14.54 -9.29 4.53
N ILE A 146 -13.42 -9.79 5.07
CA ILE A 146 -13.30 -11.16 5.58
C ILE A 146 -14.23 -11.39 6.78
N MET A 147 -14.25 -10.48 7.76
CA MET A 147 -15.17 -10.57 8.90
C MET A 147 -16.64 -10.59 8.45
N ALA A 148 -17.01 -9.73 7.51
CA ALA A 148 -18.37 -9.69 6.96
C ALA A 148 -18.74 -10.97 6.20
N LEU A 149 -17.78 -11.59 5.49
CA LEU A 149 -17.96 -12.89 4.85
C LEU A 149 -18.14 -14.01 5.89
N HIS A 150 -17.34 -14.01 6.96
CA HIS A 150 -17.44 -14.99 8.05
C HIS A 150 -18.82 -14.92 8.72
N ASP A 151 -19.27 -13.71 9.07
CA ASP A 151 -20.61 -13.46 9.62
C ASP A 151 -21.72 -14.01 8.72
N LYS A 152 -21.59 -13.84 7.40
CA LYS A 152 -22.57 -14.35 6.44
C LYS A 152 -22.53 -15.88 6.35
N LEU A 153 -21.34 -16.48 6.40
CA LEU A 153 -21.15 -17.91 6.37
C LEU A 153 -21.75 -18.57 7.62
N ASP A 154 -21.51 -18.01 8.80
CA ASP A 154 -22.07 -18.51 10.05
C ASP A 154 -23.60 -18.47 10.04
N ARG A 155 -24.19 -17.38 9.56
CA ARG A 155 -25.67 -17.29 9.41
C ARG A 155 -26.22 -18.37 8.49
N LEU A 156 -25.61 -18.57 7.32
CA LEU A 156 -26.03 -19.60 6.38
C LEU A 156 -25.85 -21.01 6.93
N ARG A 157 -24.78 -21.24 7.71
CA ARG A 157 -24.51 -22.51 8.39
C ARG A 157 -25.57 -22.78 9.45
N ASP A 158 -25.89 -21.78 10.28
CA ASP A 158 -26.87 -21.92 11.35
C ASP A 158 -28.28 -22.17 10.77
N GLU A 159 -28.67 -21.47 9.72
CA GLU A 159 -29.92 -21.74 8.97
C GLU A 159 -29.97 -23.18 8.42
N HIS A 160 -28.87 -23.67 7.85
CA HIS A 160 -28.78 -25.05 7.37
C HIS A 160 -28.86 -26.07 8.50
N ILE A 161 -28.19 -25.84 9.63
CA ILE A 161 -28.23 -26.74 10.79
C ILE A 161 -29.67 -26.84 11.30
N VAL A 162 -30.37 -25.72 11.47
CA VAL A 162 -31.77 -25.70 11.91
C VAL A 162 -32.66 -26.46 10.92
N SER A 163 -32.46 -26.27 9.61
CA SER A 163 -33.22 -27.00 8.58
C SER A 163 -32.97 -28.51 8.62
N LEU A 164 -31.72 -28.95 8.81
CA LEU A 164 -31.37 -30.36 8.91
C LEU A 164 -31.95 -31.01 10.16
N LEU A 165 -31.90 -30.33 11.30
CA LEU A 165 -32.50 -30.81 12.55
C LEU A 165 -34.03 -30.96 12.42
N ALA A 166 -34.69 -29.99 11.78
CA ALA A 166 -36.13 -30.07 11.52
C ALA A 166 -36.50 -31.29 10.65
N LYS A 167 -35.73 -31.54 9.57
CA LYS A 167 -35.91 -32.73 8.72
C LYS A 167 -35.66 -34.05 9.46
N GLN A 168 -34.65 -34.09 10.33
CA GLN A 168 -34.37 -35.28 11.15
C GLN A 168 -35.52 -35.57 12.12
N GLN A 169 -36.08 -34.53 12.77
CA GLN A 169 -37.22 -34.72 13.67
C GLN A 169 -38.45 -35.26 12.93
N GLU A 170 -38.74 -34.74 11.72
CA GLU A 170 -39.83 -35.25 10.89
C GLU A 170 -39.64 -36.74 10.54
N GLN A 171 -38.42 -37.15 10.19
CA GLN A 171 -38.10 -38.55 9.91
C GLN A 171 -38.28 -39.45 11.15
N ILE A 172 -37.86 -39.00 12.33
CA ILE A 172 -38.02 -39.74 13.59
C ILE A 172 -39.52 -39.90 13.93
N ASP A 173 -40.32 -38.84 13.75
CA ASP A 173 -41.76 -38.88 13.96
C ASP A 173 -42.45 -39.87 13.01
N LEU A 174 -42.09 -39.88 11.73
CA LEU A 174 -42.61 -40.84 10.75
C LEU A 174 -42.25 -42.29 11.11
N LEU A 175 -40.99 -42.55 11.46
CA LEU A 175 -40.55 -43.88 11.90
C LEU A 175 -41.30 -44.33 13.16
N THR A 176 -41.50 -43.43 14.12
CA THR A 176 -42.24 -43.71 15.36
C THR A 176 -43.70 -44.08 15.06
N ARG A 177 -44.34 -43.35 14.13
CA ARG A 177 -45.70 -43.67 13.67
C ARG A 177 -45.77 -45.04 13.00
N LEU A 178 -44.88 -45.32 12.05
CA LEU A 178 -44.85 -46.61 11.34
C LEU A 178 -44.63 -47.79 12.30
N VAL A 179 -43.73 -47.65 13.27
CA VAL A 179 -43.48 -48.67 14.31
C VAL A 179 -44.72 -48.86 15.18
N SER A 180 -45.42 -47.77 15.55
CA SER A 180 -46.65 -47.86 16.35
C SER A 180 -47.80 -48.55 15.59
N GLU A 181 -47.94 -48.28 14.28
CA GLU A 181 -48.94 -48.91 13.42
C GLU A 181 -48.67 -50.40 13.18
N ASP A 182 -47.41 -50.79 12.92
CA ASP A 182 -47.04 -52.21 12.75
C ASP A 182 -47.29 -53.02 14.04
N ARG A 183 -47.02 -52.42 15.20
CA ARG A 183 -47.28 -53.04 16.50
C ARG A 183 -48.78 -53.22 16.78
N GLY A 184 -49.61 -52.25 16.37
CA GLY A 184 -51.07 -52.35 16.47
C GLY A 184 -51.71 -53.33 15.49
N ARG A 185 -51.04 -53.66 14.38
CA ARG A 185 -51.49 -54.68 13.41
C ARG A 185 -51.15 -56.12 13.80
N ARG A 186 -50.18 -56.32 14.71
CA ARG A 186 -49.67 -57.63 15.12
C ARG A 186 -50.20 -58.11 16.48
N GLY A 187 -50.87 -57.25 17.25
CA GLY A 187 -51.58 -57.60 18.48
C GLY A 187 -53.05 -57.87 18.21
#